data_AF-A0AAD8YI25-F1
#
_entry.id   AF-A0AAD8YI25-F1
#
_cell.length_a   1.000
_cell.length_b   1.000
_cell.length_c   1.000
_cell.angle_alpha   90.00
_cell.angle_beta   90.00
_cell.angle_gamma   90.00
#
_symmetry.space_group_name_H-M   'P 1'
#
loop_
_entity.id
_entity.type
_entity.pdbx_description
1 polymer ?
#
loop_
_entity_poly.entity_id
_entity_poly.type
_entity_poly.pdbx_seq_one_letter_code
_entity_poly.pdbx_strand_id
1 'polypeptide(L)'
;MPENRKPLPPSHFLTMVLSSSLALVALLLSSYNVDAFTVVRSGSSSSAVALNQHIGSGGMADTRNPDTIQHEDPRKSISAAPSFEEYLKQRANEGTTAATAPPKPIAEGDFDATAAITAMETSQTKTVGDIASAIPDLAPKPDQSYAKNDGFTAMGNAVSIQASDAPGPANVAWISDLSVDGALSSLTIFNGPLSDVPHLIQRCFINEGMLHFFLDVRPRAYGAHDLRDADGNYPGPETLGRKAFEYSGARKDYDTKFGTEELISLLDDTVAKLEGVTKNPGLGDEGLSELEKVTLGPLAVDISMPLTSDNVDSIIGLREKVASMWLGWATDDSHAHRPGAPVNSQYVYDTKYRQNCYGALLDKYVGYFGQADGAKLAAADSGPLDEAYVGGGS
;
A
#
# COMPACT_ATOMS: atom_id res chain seq x y z
N MET A 1 -45.20 52.70 42.37
CA MET A 1 -45.28 53.90 41.51
C MET A 1 -43.96 54.65 41.60
N PRO A 2 -43.47 55.27 40.52
CA PRO A 2 -42.90 54.70 39.29
C PRO A 2 -41.39 55.11 39.22
N GLU A 3 -40.52 54.82 38.26
CA GLU A 3 -40.54 54.93 36.80
C GLU A 3 -39.44 54.02 36.21
N ASN A 4 -39.77 53.10 35.31
CA ASN A 4 -39.75 53.31 33.86
C ASN A 4 -38.37 53.68 33.29
N ARG A 5 -37.52 52.67 33.04
CA ARG A 5 -36.55 52.75 31.93
C ARG A 5 -37.14 52.03 30.72
N LYS A 6 -37.62 52.82 29.76
CA LYS A 6 -37.98 52.36 28.40
C LYS A 6 -36.70 51.96 27.65
N PRO A 7 -36.72 50.86 26.87
CA PRO A 7 -35.68 50.57 25.89
C PRO A 7 -35.88 51.41 24.63
N LEU A 8 -34.78 51.90 24.06
CA LEU A 8 -34.76 52.54 22.73
C LEU A 8 -34.74 51.46 21.62
N PRO A 9 -35.35 51.73 20.45
CA PRO A 9 -35.64 50.75 19.42
C PRO A 9 -34.45 50.47 18.47
N PRO A 10 -34.53 49.38 17.68
CA PRO A 10 -33.50 48.99 16.72
C PRO A 10 -33.71 49.72 15.39
N SER A 11 -32.62 50.19 14.79
CA SER A 11 -32.66 50.62 13.39
C SER A 11 -31.34 50.32 12.67
N HIS A 12 -31.42 49.28 11.84
CA HIS A 12 -30.91 49.23 10.47
C HIS A 12 -29.46 49.69 10.20
N PHE A 13 -28.55 48.71 10.22
CA PHE A 13 -27.47 48.59 9.22
C PHE A 13 -27.66 47.21 8.57
N LEU A 14 -28.40 47.16 7.45
CA LEU A 14 -27.87 47.19 6.08
C LEU A 14 -26.96 45.98 5.76
N THR A 15 -27.63 44.91 5.39
CA THR A 15 -27.39 44.03 4.24
C THR A 15 -26.18 44.37 3.36
N MET A 16 -25.09 43.62 3.48
CA MET A 16 -24.20 43.20 2.39
C MET A 16 -23.00 42.47 3.00
N VAL A 17 -22.90 41.15 2.82
CA VAL A 17 -21.76 40.42 2.24
C VAL A 17 -22.22 38.96 2.16
N LEU A 18 -23.00 38.68 1.11
CA LEU A 18 -23.11 37.34 0.55
C LEU A 18 -22.01 37.21 -0.50
N SER A 19 -21.52 35.99 -0.72
CA SER A 19 -20.72 35.53 -1.88
C SER A 19 -19.27 36.01 -2.00
N SER A 20 -18.33 35.32 -1.35
CA SER A 20 -16.89 35.31 -1.74
C SER A 20 -16.12 34.07 -1.22
N SER A 21 -16.73 32.87 -1.25
CA SER A 21 -16.03 31.63 -0.82
C SER A 21 -16.15 30.46 -1.79
N LEU A 22 -16.55 30.70 -3.04
CA LEU A 22 -16.73 29.65 -4.06
C LEU A 22 -15.80 29.77 -5.27
N ALA A 23 -14.72 30.56 -5.19
CA ALA A 23 -13.84 30.84 -6.34
C ALA A 23 -12.36 30.46 -6.13
N LEU A 24 -11.98 29.83 -5.00
CA LEU A 24 -10.57 29.47 -4.74
C LEU A 24 -10.25 27.97 -4.95
N VAL A 25 -11.25 27.13 -5.22
CA VAL A 25 -11.05 25.68 -5.47
C VAL A 25 -10.87 25.37 -6.97
N ALA A 26 -11.15 26.32 -7.87
CA ALA A 26 -11.07 26.11 -9.33
C ALA A 26 -9.75 26.62 -9.98
N LEU A 27 -8.80 27.15 -9.21
CA LEU A 27 -7.56 27.76 -9.75
C LEU A 27 -6.27 26.94 -9.50
N LEU A 28 -6.37 25.74 -8.93
CA LEU A 28 -5.21 24.85 -8.68
C LEU A 28 -5.14 23.64 -9.64
N LEU A 29 -6.03 23.58 -10.64
CA LEU A 29 -6.14 22.45 -11.58
C LEU A 29 -5.70 22.78 -13.03
N SER A 30 -5.03 23.91 -13.29
CA SER A 30 -4.74 24.35 -14.67
C SER A 30 -3.27 24.61 -15.01
N SER A 31 -2.30 23.97 -14.36
CA SER A 31 -0.88 24.15 -14.73
C SER A 31 -0.06 22.87 -14.67
N TYR A 32 -0.39 21.90 -15.52
CA TYR A 32 0.57 20.91 -16.02
C TYR A 32 0.31 20.66 -17.50
N ASN A 33 0.83 21.55 -18.35
CA ASN A 33 1.02 21.23 -19.77
C ASN A 33 2.28 20.36 -19.89
N VAL A 34 2.04 19.14 -20.36
CA VAL A 34 3.03 18.24 -20.94
C VAL A 34 3.42 18.82 -22.29
N ASP A 35 4.71 19.15 -22.52
CA ASP A 35 5.33 19.00 -23.84
C ASP A 35 6.84 19.26 -23.86
N ALA A 36 7.50 18.52 -24.77
CA ALA A 36 8.82 18.71 -25.35
C ALA A 36 10.05 18.03 -24.69
N PHE A 37 10.21 16.73 -24.94
CA PHE A 37 11.53 16.15 -25.19
C PHE A 37 11.61 15.64 -26.63
N THR A 38 11.96 16.53 -27.56
CA THR A 38 12.32 16.16 -28.94
C THR A 38 13.69 15.49 -28.96
N VAL A 39 13.72 14.18 -29.21
CA VAL A 39 14.95 13.46 -29.55
C VAL A 39 15.38 13.85 -30.97
N VAL A 40 16.53 14.51 -31.06
CA VAL A 40 17.24 14.74 -32.32
C VAL A 40 17.77 13.39 -32.83
N ARG A 41 17.17 12.88 -33.91
CA ARG A 41 17.73 11.76 -34.69
C ARG A 41 18.96 12.25 -35.45
N SER A 42 20.16 11.93 -34.96
CA SER A 42 21.38 11.96 -35.78
C SER A 42 21.60 10.57 -36.34
N GLY A 43 21.41 10.41 -37.65
CA GLY A 43 21.79 9.20 -38.36
C GLY A 43 23.32 9.06 -38.41
N SER A 44 23.82 7.83 -38.27
CA SER A 44 25.05 7.46 -38.95
C SER A 44 25.09 5.97 -39.26
N SER A 45 25.54 5.75 -40.49
CA SER A 45 25.56 4.55 -41.32
C SER A 45 26.38 3.38 -40.77
N SER A 46 25.93 2.17 -41.11
CA SER A 46 26.70 0.93 -41.04
C SER A 46 27.99 1.01 -41.87
N SER A 47 29.11 0.54 -41.31
CA SER A 47 30.22 0.03 -42.11
C SER A 47 30.79 -1.23 -41.47
N ALA A 48 30.72 -2.33 -42.21
CA ALA A 48 31.42 -3.57 -41.89
C ALA A 48 32.89 -3.43 -42.30
N VAL A 49 33.81 -3.82 -41.41
CA VAL A 49 35.19 -4.18 -41.79
C VAL A 49 35.52 -5.50 -41.09
N ALA A 50 35.60 -6.56 -41.89
CA ALA A 50 36.16 -7.84 -41.50
C ALA A 50 37.69 -7.76 -41.62
N LEU A 51 38.42 -8.07 -40.54
CA LEU A 51 39.87 -8.33 -40.58
C LEU A 51 40.25 -9.41 -39.54
N ASN A 52 40.59 -10.58 -40.08
CA ASN A 52 41.47 -11.65 -39.58
C ASN A 52 41.21 -12.31 -38.22
N GLN A 53 40.68 -13.53 -38.33
CA GLN A 53 40.66 -14.57 -37.30
C GLN A 53 42.07 -14.94 -36.82
N HIS A 54 42.31 -14.79 -35.52
CA HIS A 54 43.13 -15.73 -34.77
C HIS A 54 42.16 -16.63 -33.98
N ILE A 55 42.17 -17.93 -34.27
CA ILE A 55 41.47 -18.92 -33.47
C ILE A 55 42.14 -18.94 -32.09
N GLY A 56 41.41 -18.46 -31.08
CA GLY A 56 41.89 -18.43 -29.71
C GLY A 56 41.51 -17.19 -28.89
N SER A 57 40.29 -16.67 -29.04
CA SER A 57 39.74 -15.68 -28.09
C SER A 57 38.22 -15.53 -28.27
N GLY A 58 37.43 -16.10 -27.36
CA GLY A 58 36.06 -15.64 -27.09
C GLY A 58 34.89 -16.21 -27.92
N GLY A 59 34.87 -17.51 -28.22
CA GLY A 59 33.66 -18.18 -28.74
C GLY A 59 33.11 -19.19 -27.73
N MET A 60 31.86 -19.01 -27.27
CA MET A 60 31.13 -20.03 -26.52
C MET A 60 31.23 -21.37 -27.25
N ALA A 61 31.70 -22.41 -26.56
CA ALA A 61 31.44 -23.78 -26.97
C ALA A 61 29.92 -23.92 -27.17
N ASP A 62 29.51 -24.59 -28.24
CA ASP A 62 28.09 -24.77 -28.57
C ASP A 62 27.44 -25.67 -27.51
N THR A 63 26.82 -25.07 -26.49
CA THR A 63 26.16 -25.77 -25.37
C THR A 63 24.74 -26.24 -25.70
N ARG A 64 24.35 -26.22 -26.98
CA ARG A 64 22.97 -26.51 -27.41
C ARG A 64 22.62 -27.99 -27.51
N ASN A 65 23.57 -28.89 -27.25
CA ASN A 65 23.29 -30.31 -27.02
C ASN A 65 24.43 -30.94 -26.21
N PRO A 66 24.29 -31.14 -24.88
CA PRO A 66 25.29 -31.90 -24.15
C PRO A 66 25.18 -33.38 -24.54
N ASP A 67 26.29 -33.97 -24.99
CA ASP A 67 26.37 -35.42 -25.18
C ASP A 67 26.09 -36.13 -23.85
N THR A 68 25.37 -37.25 -23.89
CA THR A 68 25.06 -38.03 -22.67
C THR A 68 26.35 -38.59 -22.08
N ILE A 69 26.65 -38.24 -20.83
CA ILE A 69 27.78 -38.79 -20.08
C ILE A 69 27.22 -39.69 -18.97
N GLN A 70 27.58 -40.98 -19.02
CA GLN A 70 27.33 -41.90 -17.91
C GLN A 70 28.59 -42.01 -17.05
N HIS A 71 28.41 -41.79 -15.74
CA HIS A 71 29.46 -41.87 -14.72
C HIS A 71 29.04 -42.88 -13.64
N GLU A 72 29.99 -43.58 -13.03
CA GLU A 72 29.73 -44.52 -11.92
C GLU A 72 29.04 -43.89 -10.69
N ASP A 73 29.02 -42.56 -10.58
CA ASP A 73 28.28 -41.83 -9.54
C ASP A 73 27.02 -41.28 -10.20
N PRO A 74 25.81 -41.76 -9.80
CA PRO A 74 24.55 -41.35 -10.41
C PRO A 74 24.30 -39.84 -10.37
N ARG A 75 24.90 -39.12 -9.41
CA ARG A 75 24.77 -37.66 -9.27
C ARG A 75 25.61 -36.88 -10.29
N LYS A 76 26.49 -37.57 -11.03
CA LYS A 76 27.38 -36.99 -12.05
C LYS A 76 27.04 -37.44 -13.47
N SER A 77 25.94 -38.17 -13.65
CA SER A 77 25.47 -38.59 -14.98
C SER A 77 24.42 -37.60 -15.49
N ILE A 78 24.55 -37.19 -16.76
CA ILE A 78 23.55 -36.36 -17.44
C ILE A 78 22.78 -37.28 -18.38
N SER A 79 21.56 -37.65 -17.99
CA SER A 79 20.64 -38.44 -18.82
C SER A 79 20.05 -37.59 -19.93
N ALA A 80 19.82 -38.18 -21.10
CA ALA A 80 19.11 -37.51 -22.20
C ALA A 80 17.74 -37.03 -21.73
N ALA A 81 17.37 -35.81 -22.09
CA ALA A 81 16.01 -35.31 -21.88
C ALA A 81 15.01 -36.16 -22.69
N PRO A 82 13.76 -36.35 -22.18
CA PRO A 82 12.70 -37.01 -22.94
C PRO A 82 12.46 -36.29 -24.27
N SER A 83 12.08 -37.05 -25.31
CA SER A 83 11.76 -36.43 -26.59
C SER A 83 10.53 -35.54 -26.49
N PHE A 84 10.46 -34.50 -27.33
CA PHE A 84 9.31 -33.58 -27.38
C PHE A 84 7.98 -34.32 -27.63
N GLU A 85 8.03 -35.43 -28.37
CA GLU A 85 6.87 -36.26 -28.67
C GLU A 85 6.38 -37.04 -27.44
N GLU A 86 7.28 -37.47 -26.55
CA GLU A 86 6.94 -38.08 -25.27
C GLU A 86 6.38 -37.05 -24.27
N TYR A 87 6.92 -35.83 -24.27
CA TYR A 87 6.38 -34.72 -23.48
C TYR A 87 4.92 -34.37 -23.87
N LEU A 88 4.62 -34.35 -25.17
CA LEU A 88 3.26 -34.12 -25.66
C LEU A 88 2.30 -35.26 -25.30
N LYS A 89 2.76 -36.52 -25.33
CA LYS A 89 1.96 -37.68 -24.87
C LYS A 89 1.70 -37.63 -23.36
N GLN A 90 2.66 -37.16 -22.57
CA GLN A 90 2.49 -36.99 -21.13
C GLN A 90 1.44 -35.91 -20.82
N ARG A 91 1.50 -34.76 -21.53
CA ARG A 91 0.45 -33.73 -21.46
C ARG A 91 -0.92 -34.20 -21.94
N ALA A 92 -0.98 -35.03 -22.98
CA ALA A 92 -2.25 -35.56 -23.49
C ALA A 92 -2.92 -36.51 -22.48
N ASN A 93 -2.13 -37.24 -21.68
CA ASN A 93 -2.64 -38.10 -20.62
C ASN A 93 -3.03 -37.34 -19.34
N GLU A 94 -2.49 -36.14 -19.11
CA GLU A 94 -2.89 -35.23 -18.03
C GLU A 94 -4.10 -34.35 -18.41
N GLY A 95 -4.48 -34.33 -19.69
CA GLY A 95 -5.52 -33.49 -20.26
C GLY A 95 -6.88 -34.18 -20.46
N THR A 96 -7.43 -34.83 -19.44
CA THR A 96 -8.87 -35.20 -19.43
C THR A 96 -9.62 -34.38 -18.39
N THR A 97 -10.02 -33.19 -18.84
CA THR A 97 -11.24 -32.45 -18.45
C THR A 97 -11.63 -32.43 -16.97
N ALA A 98 -11.09 -31.47 -16.22
CA ALA A 98 -11.93 -30.72 -15.28
C ALA A 98 -12.61 -29.63 -16.10
N ALA A 99 -13.82 -29.91 -16.59
CA ALA A 99 -14.71 -28.84 -17.02
C ALA A 99 -14.83 -27.88 -15.83
N THR A 100 -14.53 -26.60 -16.06
CA THR A 100 -14.85 -25.51 -15.13
C THR A 100 -16.30 -25.69 -14.69
N ALA A 101 -16.47 -26.14 -13.45
CA ALA A 101 -17.77 -26.10 -12.81
C ALA A 101 -18.26 -24.64 -12.93
N PRO A 102 -19.54 -24.40 -13.26
CA PRO A 102 -20.11 -23.08 -13.09
C PRO A 102 -19.79 -22.62 -11.67
N PRO A 103 -19.48 -21.32 -11.45
CA PRO A 103 -19.24 -20.83 -10.10
C PRO A 103 -20.37 -21.35 -9.23
N LYS A 104 -20.01 -22.13 -8.20
CA LYS A 104 -20.96 -22.52 -7.16
C LYS A 104 -21.66 -21.22 -6.77
N PRO A 105 -23.00 -21.14 -6.80
CA PRO A 105 -23.70 -19.98 -6.28
C PRO A 105 -23.07 -19.71 -4.91
N ILE A 106 -22.53 -18.51 -4.73
CA ILE A 106 -22.08 -18.03 -3.42
C ILE A 106 -23.29 -18.29 -2.53
N ALA A 107 -23.18 -19.26 -1.63
CA ALA A 107 -24.18 -19.40 -0.60
C ALA A 107 -24.18 -18.03 0.07
N GLU A 108 -25.30 -17.30 0.02
CA GLU A 108 -25.45 -16.04 0.73
C GLU A 108 -24.89 -16.28 2.13
N GLY A 109 -23.70 -15.72 2.35
CA GLY A 109 -23.04 -15.77 3.64
C GLY A 109 -23.88 -14.87 4.49
N ASP A 110 -24.80 -15.45 5.25
CA ASP A 110 -25.72 -14.78 6.19
C ASP A 110 -24.96 -14.17 7.39
N PHE A 111 -23.66 -13.90 7.23
CA PHE A 111 -22.86 -13.20 8.20
C PHE A 111 -23.13 -11.70 8.07
N ASP A 112 -23.64 -11.12 9.15
CA ASP A 112 -24.04 -9.72 9.18
C ASP A 112 -22.82 -8.79 9.01
N ALA A 113 -22.83 -7.99 7.95
CA ALA A 113 -21.81 -6.97 7.67
C ALA A 113 -21.62 -6.00 8.85
N THR A 114 -22.69 -5.68 9.57
CA THR A 114 -22.64 -4.81 10.75
C THR A 114 -21.87 -5.46 11.88
N ALA A 115 -22.17 -6.72 12.20
CA ALA A 115 -21.44 -7.51 13.19
C ALA A 115 -19.96 -7.67 12.79
N ALA A 116 -19.67 -7.93 11.52
CA ALA A 116 -18.32 -8.06 10.99
C ALA A 116 -17.49 -6.79 11.20
N ILE A 117 -18.00 -5.64 10.78
CA ILE A 117 -17.32 -4.35 10.95
C ILE A 117 -17.19 -3.99 12.43
N THR A 118 -18.20 -4.27 13.25
CA THR A 118 -18.12 -4.02 14.70
C THR A 118 -17.01 -4.84 15.36
N ALA A 119 -16.85 -6.11 14.97
CA ALA A 119 -15.78 -6.97 15.48
C ALA A 119 -14.39 -6.44 15.04
N MET A 120 -14.25 -6.04 13.78
CA MET A 120 -13.02 -5.44 13.25
C MET A 120 -12.68 -4.10 13.91
N GLU A 121 -13.67 -3.22 14.10
CA GLU A 121 -13.53 -1.95 14.81
C GLU A 121 -13.07 -2.19 16.26
N THR A 122 -13.70 -3.13 16.96
CA THR A 122 -13.33 -3.47 18.34
C THR A 122 -11.87 -3.92 18.45
N SER A 123 -11.44 -4.81 17.55
CA SER A 123 -10.04 -5.27 17.48
C SER A 123 -9.08 -4.13 17.11
N GLN A 124 -9.46 -3.29 16.14
CA GLN A 124 -8.68 -2.13 15.71
C GLN A 124 -8.49 -1.12 16.84
N THR A 125 -9.55 -0.71 17.53
CA THR A 125 -9.48 0.22 18.66
C THR A 125 -8.67 -0.36 19.82
N LYS A 126 -8.78 -1.67 20.09
CA LYS A 126 -7.90 -2.33 21.06
C LYS A 126 -6.44 -2.22 20.63
N THR A 127 -6.12 -2.54 19.37
CA THR A 127 -4.76 -2.45 18.81
C THR A 127 -4.19 -1.04 18.94
N VAL A 128 -4.99 -0.01 18.63
CA VAL A 128 -4.59 1.40 18.79
C VAL A 128 -4.38 1.74 20.27
N GLY A 129 -5.20 1.20 21.18
CA GLY A 129 -5.00 1.32 22.63
C GLY A 129 -3.69 0.68 23.12
N ASP A 130 -3.32 -0.48 22.56
CA ASP A 130 -2.04 -1.15 22.86
C ASP A 130 -0.85 -0.31 22.34
N ILE A 131 -0.96 0.27 21.14
CA ILE A 131 0.04 1.20 20.58
C ILE A 131 0.18 2.44 21.46
N ALA A 132 -0.93 3.08 21.85
CA ALA A 132 -0.93 4.26 22.72
C ALA A 132 -0.33 3.97 24.10
N SER A 133 -0.49 2.74 24.60
CA SER A 133 0.11 2.32 25.88
C SER A 133 1.62 2.12 25.78
N ALA A 134 2.12 1.76 24.60
CA ALA A 134 3.53 1.49 24.35
C ALA A 134 4.32 2.71 23.86
N ILE A 135 3.67 3.71 23.27
CA ILE A 135 4.26 4.96 22.77
C ILE A 135 3.79 6.12 23.68
N PRO A 136 4.57 6.51 24.71
CA PRO A 136 4.09 7.41 25.76
C PRO A 136 3.75 8.84 25.28
N ASP A 137 4.32 9.26 24.16
CA ASP A 137 4.13 10.57 23.56
C ASP A 137 3.10 10.56 22.42
N LEU A 138 2.42 9.43 22.16
CA LEU A 138 1.31 9.38 21.22
C LEU A 138 0.16 10.24 21.74
N ALA A 139 -0.08 11.35 21.06
CA ALA A 139 -1.05 12.36 21.43
C ALA A 139 -2.25 12.31 20.49
N PRO A 140 -3.50 12.32 21.02
CA PRO A 140 -4.68 12.43 20.18
C PRO A 140 -4.72 13.77 19.45
N LYS A 141 -5.40 13.80 18.30
CA LYS A 141 -5.71 14.98 17.49
C LYS A 141 -7.22 15.23 17.45
N PRO A 142 -7.80 15.89 18.48
CA PRO A 142 -9.24 16.11 18.55
C PRO A 142 -9.82 16.93 17.40
N ASP A 143 -9.01 17.81 16.79
CA ASP A 143 -9.38 18.62 15.63
C ASP A 143 -9.45 17.83 14.32
N GLN A 144 -8.88 16.62 14.31
CA GLN A 144 -8.92 15.68 13.19
C GLN A 144 -9.62 14.36 13.56
N SER A 145 -10.25 14.31 14.73
CA SER A 145 -11.00 13.15 15.22
C SER A 145 -12.50 13.42 15.14
N TYR A 146 -13.27 12.38 14.81
CA TYR A 146 -14.73 12.44 14.76
C TYR A 146 -15.30 11.26 15.54
N ALA A 147 -16.21 11.52 16.46
CA ALA A 147 -17.05 10.50 17.08
C ALA A 147 -18.26 10.21 16.19
N LYS A 148 -18.87 9.02 16.36
CA LYS A 148 -20.04 8.58 15.56
C LYS A 148 -21.22 9.57 15.63
N ASN A 149 -21.33 10.34 16.71
CA ASN A 149 -22.39 11.31 16.95
C ASN A 149 -22.07 12.74 16.46
N ASP A 150 -20.92 12.97 15.83
CA ASP A 150 -20.51 14.30 15.33
C ASP A 150 -21.16 14.65 13.97
N GLY A 151 -21.98 13.75 13.43
CA GLY A 151 -22.74 13.96 12.20
C GLY A 151 -21.92 13.79 10.91
N PHE A 152 -20.68 13.32 11.00
CA PHE A 152 -19.94 12.87 9.83
C PHE A 152 -20.48 11.50 9.39
N THR A 153 -21.05 11.45 8.19
CA THR A 153 -21.58 10.22 7.59
C THR A 153 -20.97 9.95 6.22
N ALA A 154 -20.90 8.67 5.85
CA ALA A 154 -20.56 8.21 4.51
C ALA A 154 -21.60 7.18 4.04
N MET A 155 -22.25 7.43 2.90
CA MET A 155 -23.41 6.65 2.42
C MET A 155 -24.53 6.51 3.47
N GLY A 156 -24.68 7.52 4.35
CA GLY A 156 -25.66 7.52 5.43
C GLY A 156 -25.26 6.75 6.69
N ASN A 157 -24.11 6.05 6.68
CA ASN A 157 -23.56 5.38 7.86
C ASN A 157 -22.70 6.35 8.67
N ALA A 158 -22.73 6.22 10.00
CA ALA A 158 -21.90 7.03 10.87
C ALA A 158 -20.42 6.71 10.66
N VAL A 159 -19.60 7.77 10.69
CA VAL A 159 -18.14 7.67 10.60
C VAL A 159 -17.55 8.00 11.96
N SER A 160 -16.55 7.24 12.39
CA SER A 160 -15.67 7.61 13.49
C SER A 160 -14.21 7.52 13.06
N ILE A 161 -13.42 8.47 13.51
CA ILE A 161 -11.96 8.43 13.39
C ILE A 161 -11.34 8.92 14.70
N GLN A 162 -10.43 8.13 15.26
CA GLN A 162 -9.55 8.60 16.31
C GLN A 162 -8.17 8.82 15.72
N ALA A 163 -7.77 10.08 15.62
CA ALA A 163 -6.50 10.48 15.05
C ALA A 163 -5.46 10.72 16.15
N SER A 164 -4.20 10.38 15.88
CA SER A 164 -3.08 10.68 16.79
C SER A 164 -1.75 10.82 16.06
N ASP A 165 -0.76 11.44 16.71
CA ASP A 165 0.64 11.50 16.27
C ASP A 165 1.59 11.36 17.46
N ALA A 166 2.86 11.03 17.22
CA ALA A 166 3.89 10.91 18.24
C ALA A 166 5.19 11.55 17.74
N PRO A 167 5.47 12.82 18.08
CA PRO A 167 6.65 13.54 17.58
C PRO A 167 7.97 13.11 18.24
N GLY A 168 7.94 12.24 19.25
CA GLY A 168 9.11 11.76 19.97
C GLY A 168 9.80 10.57 19.27
N PRO A 169 10.46 9.69 20.04
CA PRO A 169 11.35 8.65 19.50
C PRO A 169 10.67 7.65 18.56
N ALA A 170 9.43 7.22 18.86
CA ALA A 170 8.67 6.34 17.99
C ALA A 170 8.33 6.98 16.64
N ASN A 171 8.36 8.32 16.60
CA ASN A 171 8.27 9.16 15.42
C ASN A 171 7.13 8.77 14.49
N VAL A 172 5.90 8.80 15.01
CA VAL A 172 4.69 8.51 14.26
C VAL A 172 4.12 9.83 13.76
N ALA A 173 4.06 10.01 12.44
CA ALA A 173 3.55 11.23 11.83
C ALA A 173 2.01 11.28 11.85
N TRP A 174 1.36 10.12 11.76
CA TRP A 174 -0.08 10.01 11.72
C TRP A 174 -0.56 8.59 12.05
N ILE A 175 -1.59 8.48 12.88
CA ILE A 175 -2.41 7.28 13.03
C ILE A 175 -3.86 7.68 12.78
N SER A 176 -4.56 6.90 11.97
CA SER A 176 -6.01 6.95 11.74
C SER A 176 -6.64 5.62 12.16
N ASP A 177 -7.47 5.66 13.20
CA ASP A 177 -8.39 4.59 13.61
C ASP A 177 -9.78 4.87 13.01
N LEU A 178 -9.92 4.67 11.70
CA LEU A 178 -11.15 5.00 10.95
C LEU A 178 -12.11 3.81 10.91
N SER A 179 -13.40 4.10 11.13
CA SER A 179 -14.50 3.18 10.90
C SER A 179 -15.70 3.88 10.25
N VAL A 180 -16.41 3.15 9.39
CA VAL A 180 -17.72 3.52 8.85
C VAL A 180 -18.67 2.38 9.18
N ASP A 181 -19.73 2.67 9.93
CA ASP A 181 -20.67 1.66 10.44
C ASP A 181 -21.16 0.72 9.31
N GLY A 182 -20.99 -0.58 9.52
CA GLY A 182 -21.42 -1.62 8.59
C GLY A 182 -20.68 -1.68 7.25
N ALA A 183 -19.72 -0.80 6.99
CA ALA A 183 -19.02 -0.73 5.70
C ALA A 183 -17.49 -0.85 5.78
N LEU A 184 -16.82 -0.20 6.74
CA LEU A 184 -15.36 -0.04 6.73
C LEU A 184 -14.72 -0.10 8.12
N SER A 185 -13.57 -0.75 8.20
CA SER A 185 -12.59 -0.62 9.28
C SER A 185 -11.21 -0.42 8.65
N SER A 186 -10.53 0.69 8.97
CA SER A 186 -9.25 1.08 8.40
C SER A 186 -8.30 1.57 9.49
N LEU A 187 -7.11 0.99 9.56
CA LEU A 187 -5.98 1.44 10.37
C LEU A 187 -4.88 1.92 9.44
N THR A 188 -4.56 3.21 9.49
CA THR A 188 -3.47 3.81 8.70
C THR A 188 -2.45 4.38 9.65
N ILE A 189 -1.18 4.00 9.50
CA ILE A 189 -0.05 4.52 10.28
C ILE A 189 1.04 5.01 9.33
N PHE A 190 1.28 6.33 9.34
CA PHE A 190 2.45 6.94 8.71
C PHE A 190 3.48 7.29 9.77
N ASN A 191 4.74 6.95 9.49
CA ASN A 191 5.88 7.28 10.33
C ASN A 191 6.52 8.57 9.83
N GLY A 192 7.12 9.30 10.75
CA GLY A 192 7.98 10.43 10.45
C GLY A 192 9.40 9.99 10.08
N PRO A 193 10.26 10.95 9.71
CA PRO A 193 11.54 10.68 9.05
C PRO A 193 12.69 10.27 9.98
N LEU A 194 12.47 10.06 11.28
CA LEU A 194 13.53 9.75 12.24
C LEU A 194 13.87 8.25 12.32
N SER A 195 13.06 7.37 11.73
CA SER A 195 13.31 5.93 11.70
C SER A 195 13.07 5.34 10.30
N ASP A 196 13.58 4.13 10.07
CA ASP A 196 13.34 3.37 8.83
C ASP A 196 12.12 2.45 8.89
N VAL A 197 11.35 2.50 9.98
CA VAL A 197 10.17 1.66 10.21
C VAL A 197 9.14 1.86 9.09
N PRO A 198 8.62 0.79 8.47
CA PRO A 198 7.64 0.88 7.38
C PRO A 198 6.32 1.49 7.83
N HIS A 199 5.62 2.13 6.89
CA HIS A 199 4.22 2.50 7.13
C HIS A 199 3.37 1.24 7.21
N LEU A 200 2.27 1.32 7.96
CA LEU A 200 1.31 0.23 8.07
C LEU A 200 -0.05 0.71 7.58
N ILE A 201 -0.63 -0.01 6.63
CA ILE A 201 -1.99 0.24 6.16
C ILE A 201 -2.75 -1.07 6.25
N GLN A 202 -3.90 -1.05 6.90
CA GLN A 202 -4.80 -2.19 7.00
C GLN A 202 -6.22 -1.71 6.78
N ARG A 203 -6.96 -2.38 5.91
CA ARG A 203 -8.31 -1.95 5.57
C ARG A 203 -9.20 -3.12 5.20
N CYS A 204 -10.40 -3.09 5.75
CA CYS A 204 -11.46 -4.02 5.47
C CYS A 204 -12.69 -3.23 5.03
N PHE A 205 -13.14 -3.45 3.80
CA PHE A 205 -14.37 -2.88 3.26
C PHE A 205 -15.33 -4.00 2.92
N ILE A 206 -16.61 -3.86 3.32
CA ILE A 206 -17.65 -4.84 3.00
C ILE A 206 -18.62 -4.22 2.00
N ASN A 207 -18.86 -4.92 0.91
CA ASN A 207 -19.89 -4.58 -0.06
C ASN A 207 -20.49 -5.83 -0.68
N GLU A 208 -21.82 -5.87 -0.83
CA GLU A 208 -22.54 -6.96 -1.51
C GLU A 208 -22.17 -8.38 -1.03
N GLY A 209 -21.96 -8.55 0.28
CA GLY A 209 -21.57 -9.85 0.88
C GLY A 209 -20.13 -10.27 0.61
N MET A 210 -19.30 -9.37 0.07
CA MET A 210 -17.87 -9.56 -0.13
C MET A 210 -17.08 -8.71 0.87
N LEU A 211 -16.03 -9.30 1.43
CA LEU A 211 -15.00 -8.63 2.20
C LEU A 211 -13.81 -8.33 1.28
N HIS A 212 -13.52 -7.04 1.12
CA HIS A 212 -12.33 -6.54 0.45
C HIS A 212 -11.29 -6.19 1.52
N PHE A 213 -10.16 -6.88 1.49
CA PHE A 213 -9.07 -6.69 2.43
C PHE A 213 -7.84 -6.18 1.73
N PHE A 214 -7.29 -5.10 2.28
CA PHE A 214 -6.01 -4.55 1.91
C PHE A 214 -5.11 -4.48 3.14
N LEU A 215 -3.91 -5.03 3.05
CA LEU A 215 -2.85 -4.85 4.05
C LEU A 215 -1.54 -4.60 3.36
N ASP A 216 -0.78 -3.64 3.88
CA ASP A 216 0.52 -3.32 3.33
C ASP A 216 1.47 -2.86 4.44
N VAL A 217 2.60 -3.57 4.55
CA VAL A 217 3.77 -3.14 5.32
C VAL A 217 4.70 -2.48 4.32
N ARG A 218 4.60 -1.16 4.27
CA ARG A 218 5.05 -0.35 3.14
C ARG A 218 6.51 0.06 3.32
N PRO A 219 7.41 -0.38 2.42
CA PRO A 219 8.80 0.03 2.49
C PRO A 219 8.94 1.52 2.35
N ARG A 220 9.89 2.07 3.10
CA ARG A 220 10.29 3.48 3.03
C ARG A 220 11.61 3.68 2.30
N ALA A 221 12.00 2.67 1.53
CA ALA A 221 13.18 2.63 0.70
C ALA A 221 12.94 3.37 -0.62
N TYR A 222 13.39 4.63 -0.69
CA TYR A 222 13.21 5.54 -1.84
C TYR A 222 13.40 4.87 -3.20
N GLY A 223 12.32 4.76 -3.97
CA GLY A 223 12.33 4.27 -5.37
C GLY A 223 12.73 2.81 -5.54
N ALA A 224 12.96 2.08 -4.44
CA ALA A 224 13.56 0.76 -4.48
C ALA A 224 12.57 -0.32 -4.91
N HIS A 225 11.28 -0.11 -4.60
CA HIS A 225 10.20 -1.07 -4.90
C HIS A 225 9.26 -0.61 -6.03
N ASP A 226 9.29 0.69 -6.39
CA ASP A 226 8.36 1.34 -7.32
C ASP A 226 8.43 0.84 -8.77
N LEU A 227 9.49 0.10 -9.13
CA LEU A 227 9.78 -0.34 -10.50
C LEU A 227 9.70 -1.86 -10.67
N ARG A 228 9.00 -2.56 -9.78
CA ARG A 228 8.82 -4.01 -9.89
C ARG A 228 7.93 -4.36 -11.09
N ASP A 229 8.35 -5.29 -11.92
CA ASP A 229 7.54 -5.81 -13.03
C ASP A 229 6.63 -6.97 -12.60
N ALA A 230 5.77 -7.44 -13.51
CA ALA A 230 4.80 -8.53 -13.28
C ALA A 230 5.46 -9.85 -12.89
N ASP A 231 6.69 -10.08 -13.40
CA ASP A 231 7.48 -11.27 -13.08
C ASP A 231 8.19 -11.13 -11.72
N GLY A 232 7.99 -10.00 -11.04
CA GLY A 232 8.54 -9.69 -9.75
C GLY A 232 9.98 -9.19 -9.79
N ASN A 233 10.53 -8.91 -10.96
CA ASN A 233 11.89 -8.45 -11.16
C ASN A 233 11.99 -6.92 -11.07
N TYR A 234 13.21 -6.45 -10.83
CA TYR A 234 13.54 -5.03 -10.82
C TYR A 234 14.53 -4.72 -11.94
N PRO A 235 14.45 -3.53 -12.57
CA PRO A 235 15.38 -3.14 -13.62
C PRO A 235 16.84 -3.19 -13.16
N GLY A 236 17.69 -3.80 -13.96
CA GLY A 236 19.10 -4.00 -13.66
C GLY A 236 19.98 -2.81 -14.04
N PRO A 237 21.31 -2.97 -13.90
CA PRO A 237 22.29 -1.93 -14.23
C PRO A 237 22.23 -1.47 -15.70
N GLU A 238 21.74 -2.30 -16.61
CA GLU A 238 21.51 -1.96 -18.02
C GLU A 238 20.45 -0.87 -18.20
N THR A 239 19.47 -0.78 -17.29
CA THR A 239 18.40 0.22 -17.33
C THR A 239 18.66 1.38 -16.36
N LEU A 240 19.08 1.08 -15.13
CA LEU A 240 19.21 2.08 -14.05
C LEU A 240 20.66 2.47 -13.76
N GLY A 241 21.65 1.86 -14.41
CA GLY A 241 23.07 2.12 -14.16
C GLY A 241 23.42 1.91 -12.68
N ARG A 242 24.10 2.90 -12.08
CA ARG A 242 24.51 2.86 -10.67
C ARG A 242 23.32 2.78 -9.69
N LYS A 243 22.14 3.30 -10.07
CA LYS A 243 20.95 3.29 -9.21
C LYS A 243 20.42 1.89 -8.95
N ALA A 244 20.64 0.93 -9.86
CA ALA A 244 20.27 -0.48 -9.64
C ALA A 244 20.92 -1.05 -8.37
N PHE A 245 22.18 -0.71 -8.11
CA PHE A 245 22.91 -1.18 -6.92
C PHE A 245 22.43 -0.50 -5.63
N GLU A 246 22.13 0.81 -5.69
CA GLU A 246 21.58 1.57 -4.56
C GLU A 246 20.22 1.01 -4.16
N TYR A 247 19.31 0.82 -5.12
CA TYR A 247 17.99 0.27 -4.87
C TYR A 247 18.04 -1.19 -4.43
N SER A 248 18.91 -2.02 -5.02
CA SER A 248 19.12 -3.40 -4.56
C SER A 248 19.59 -3.46 -3.11
N GLY A 249 20.52 -2.57 -2.72
CA GLY A 249 20.95 -2.44 -1.33
C GLY A 249 19.82 -2.03 -0.39
N ALA A 250 19.00 -1.05 -0.79
CA ALA A 250 17.86 -0.58 0.00
C ALA A 250 16.77 -1.66 0.16
N ARG A 251 16.45 -2.42 -0.90
CA ARG A 251 15.54 -3.56 -0.83
C ARG A 251 16.07 -4.62 0.13
N LYS A 252 17.35 -5.00 0.00
CA LYS A 252 17.97 -5.99 0.89
C LYS A 252 17.93 -5.54 2.35
N ASP A 253 18.19 -4.27 2.63
CA ASP A 253 18.11 -3.71 3.97
C ASP A 253 16.68 -3.82 4.53
N TYR A 254 15.68 -3.46 3.73
CA TYR A 254 14.27 -3.62 4.08
C TYR A 254 13.90 -5.09 4.33
N ASP A 255 14.23 -6.00 3.42
CA ASP A 255 13.88 -7.42 3.52
C ASP A 255 14.54 -8.07 4.76
N THR A 256 15.75 -7.64 5.10
CA THR A 256 16.47 -8.14 6.29
C THR A 256 15.79 -7.71 7.59
N LYS A 257 15.24 -6.49 7.63
CA LYS A 257 14.68 -5.89 8.85
C LYS A 257 13.19 -6.18 9.03
N PHE A 258 12.44 -6.12 7.94
CA PHE A 258 10.98 -6.04 7.96
C PHE A 258 10.33 -7.10 7.07
N GLY A 259 10.90 -7.37 5.89
CA GLY A 259 10.45 -8.43 4.98
C GLY A 259 10.92 -9.83 5.38
N THR A 260 10.81 -10.16 6.66
CA THR A 260 11.34 -11.40 7.24
C THR A 260 10.52 -12.62 6.80
N GLU A 261 11.15 -13.81 6.87
CA GLU A 261 10.46 -15.08 6.60
C GLU A 261 9.23 -15.29 7.51
N GLU A 262 9.27 -14.75 8.74
CA GLU A 262 8.14 -14.78 9.67
C GLU A 262 6.94 -13.99 9.13
N LEU A 263 7.15 -12.75 8.69
CA LEU A 263 6.08 -11.93 8.12
C LEU A 263 5.54 -12.57 6.84
N ILE A 264 6.43 -13.00 5.94
CA ILE A 264 6.03 -13.59 4.65
C ILE A 264 5.19 -14.86 4.91
N SER A 265 5.66 -15.75 5.77
CA SER A 265 4.93 -16.98 6.11
C SER A 265 3.59 -16.68 6.78
N LEU A 266 3.52 -15.67 7.66
CA LEU A 266 2.26 -15.24 8.27
C LEU A 266 1.24 -14.78 7.21
N LEU A 267 1.67 -13.98 6.24
CA LEU A 267 0.81 -13.48 5.17
C LEU A 267 0.35 -14.63 4.28
N ASP A 268 1.28 -15.45 3.78
CA ASP A 268 0.99 -16.57 2.89
C ASP A 268 0.09 -17.61 3.55
N ASP A 269 0.40 -18.01 4.80
CA ASP A 269 -0.38 -19.00 5.55
C ASP A 269 -1.79 -18.49 5.87
N THR A 270 -1.96 -17.18 6.08
CA THR A 270 -3.30 -16.62 6.31
C THR A 270 -4.08 -16.64 5.00
N VAL A 271 -3.52 -16.13 3.91
CA VAL A 271 -4.20 -16.08 2.60
C VAL A 271 -4.58 -17.47 2.13
N ALA A 272 -3.72 -18.48 2.35
CA ALA A 272 -4.00 -19.88 1.98
C ALA A 272 -5.18 -20.51 2.75
N LYS A 273 -5.54 -19.98 3.93
CA LYS A 273 -6.66 -20.48 4.75
C LYS A 273 -7.99 -19.81 4.45
N LEU A 274 -7.97 -18.64 3.81
CA LEU A 274 -9.17 -17.88 3.50
C LEU A 274 -9.99 -18.58 2.40
N GLU A 275 -11.30 -18.63 2.60
CA GLU A 275 -12.22 -19.27 1.68
C GLU A 275 -12.59 -18.33 0.54
N GLY A 276 -12.59 -18.84 -0.70
CA GLY A 276 -13.13 -18.10 -1.86
C GLY A 276 -12.33 -16.87 -2.27
N VAL A 277 -11.05 -16.80 -1.92
CA VAL A 277 -10.18 -15.65 -2.23
C VAL A 277 -10.05 -15.43 -3.73
N THR A 278 -10.20 -14.17 -4.12
CA THR A 278 -9.78 -13.61 -5.40
C THR A 278 -8.68 -12.59 -5.14
N LYS A 279 -7.52 -12.76 -5.78
CA LYS A 279 -6.44 -11.77 -5.72
C LYS A 279 -6.78 -10.59 -6.63
N ASN A 280 -6.67 -9.37 -6.09
CA ASN A 280 -6.74 -8.15 -6.90
C ASN A 280 -5.36 -7.91 -7.56
N PRO A 281 -5.26 -7.04 -8.58
CA PRO A 281 -3.98 -6.76 -9.24
C PRO A 281 -2.90 -6.33 -8.25
N GLY A 282 -1.73 -6.96 -8.33
CA GLY A 282 -0.55 -6.65 -7.51
C GLY A 282 0.49 -5.82 -8.26
N LEU A 283 1.63 -5.58 -7.62
CA LEU A 283 2.76 -4.89 -8.26
C LEU A 283 3.16 -5.59 -9.56
N GLY A 284 3.24 -4.81 -10.64
CA GLY A 284 3.62 -5.30 -11.95
C GLY A 284 2.45 -5.76 -12.83
N ASP A 285 1.27 -5.98 -12.24
CA ASP A 285 0.09 -6.40 -13.00
C ASP A 285 -0.52 -5.26 -13.82
N GLU A 286 -1.13 -5.62 -14.95
CA GLU A 286 -2.01 -4.71 -15.67
C GLU A 286 -3.26 -4.41 -14.81
N GLY A 287 -3.65 -3.14 -14.70
CA GLY A 287 -4.87 -2.72 -13.99
C GLY A 287 -4.66 -1.90 -12.72
N LEU A 288 -3.42 -1.79 -12.22
CA LEU A 288 -3.09 -0.78 -11.21
C LEU A 288 -3.08 0.63 -11.82
N SER A 289 -3.63 1.59 -11.11
CA SER A 289 -3.44 3.02 -11.40
C SER A 289 -1.97 3.41 -11.24
N GLU A 290 -1.57 4.54 -11.85
CA GLU A 290 -0.21 5.06 -11.71
C GLU A 290 0.17 5.35 -10.24
N LEU A 291 -0.80 5.77 -9.42
CA LEU A 291 -0.57 6.02 -8.00
C LEU A 291 -0.48 4.74 -7.18
N GLU A 292 -1.21 3.69 -7.52
CA GLU A 292 -1.05 2.39 -6.88
C GLU A 292 0.32 1.79 -7.19
N LYS A 293 0.78 1.85 -8.45
CA LYS A 293 2.11 1.33 -8.85
C LYS A 293 3.26 1.91 -8.04
N VAL A 294 3.20 3.20 -7.71
CA VAL A 294 4.25 3.90 -6.97
C VAL A 294 4.05 3.92 -5.46
N THR A 295 2.99 3.28 -4.97
CA THR A 295 2.75 3.24 -3.53
C THR A 295 2.68 1.82 -2.97
N LEU A 296 2.20 0.82 -3.73
CA LEU A 296 2.13 -0.60 -3.35
C LEU A 296 3.48 -1.16 -2.87
N GLY A 297 3.46 -1.82 -1.72
CA GLY A 297 4.61 -2.55 -1.20
C GLY A 297 4.76 -3.92 -1.85
N PRO A 298 5.96 -4.52 -1.79
CA PRO A 298 6.22 -5.87 -2.32
C PRO A 298 5.50 -6.98 -1.55
N LEU A 299 5.06 -6.69 -0.32
CA LEU A 299 4.35 -7.61 0.58
C LEU A 299 2.86 -7.23 0.74
N ALA A 300 2.34 -6.37 -0.15
CA ALA A 300 0.94 -5.98 -0.12
C ALA A 300 0.03 -7.20 -0.33
N VAL A 301 -0.99 -7.32 0.51
CA VAL A 301 -2.09 -8.27 0.36
C VAL A 301 -3.32 -7.47 -0.04
N ASP A 302 -3.73 -7.58 -1.30
CA ASP A 302 -4.98 -6.98 -1.82
C ASP A 302 -5.88 -8.10 -2.37
N ILE A 303 -6.91 -8.44 -1.63
CA ILE A 303 -7.76 -9.60 -1.90
C ILE A 303 -9.24 -9.30 -1.64
N SER A 304 -10.09 -10.02 -2.36
CA SER A 304 -11.54 -10.03 -2.15
C SER A 304 -11.98 -11.45 -1.81
N MET A 305 -12.89 -11.62 -0.86
CA MET A 305 -13.38 -12.93 -0.41
C MET A 305 -14.83 -12.85 0.04
N PRO A 306 -15.60 -13.96 0.03
CA PRO A 306 -16.92 -14.02 0.64
C PRO A 306 -16.90 -13.63 2.12
N LEU A 307 -17.94 -12.94 2.56
CA LEU A 307 -18.13 -12.58 3.96
C LEU A 307 -18.57 -13.81 4.77
N THR A 308 -17.61 -14.42 5.48
CA THR A 308 -17.83 -15.53 6.41
C THR A 308 -17.20 -15.20 7.76
N SER A 309 -17.69 -15.81 8.85
CA SER A 309 -17.08 -15.64 10.18
C SER A 309 -15.60 -16.02 10.18
N ASP A 310 -15.26 -17.13 9.53
CA ASP A 310 -13.90 -17.68 9.54
C ASP A 310 -12.92 -16.78 8.77
N ASN A 311 -13.38 -16.18 7.66
CA ASN A 311 -12.60 -15.16 6.95
C ASN A 311 -12.42 -13.91 7.81
N VAL A 312 -13.48 -13.43 8.47
CA VAL A 312 -13.43 -12.26 9.35
C VAL A 312 -12.46 -12.47 10.51
N ASP A 313 -12.55 -13.61 11.21
CA ASP A 313 -11.67 -13.96 12.33
C ASP A 313 -10.21 -14.10 11.88
N SER A 314 -9.97 -14.70 10.71
CA SER A 314 -8.62 -14.84 10.13
C SER A 314 -8.01 -13.48 9.80
N ILE A 315 -8.81 -12.57 9.22
CA ILE A 315 -8.36 -11.20 8.91
C ILE A 315 -8.11 -10.39 10.17
N ILE A 316 -8.97 -10.48 11.19
CA ILE A 316 -8.75 -9.83 12.49
C ILE A 316 -7.41 -10.31 13.09
N GLY A 317 -7.20 -11.62 13.17
CA GLY A 317 -5.97 -12.18 13.73
C GLY A 317 -4.71 -11.79 12.95
N LEU A 318 -4.80 -11.67 11.62
CA LEU A 318 -3.70 -11.17 10.81
C LEU A 318 -3.39 -9.69 11.11
N ARG A 319 -4.43 -8.85 11.15
CA ARG A 319 -4.29 -7.42 11.41
C ARG A 319 -3.63 -7.15 12.76
N GLU A 320 -4.08 -7.82 13.81
CA GLU A 320 -3.51 -7.71 15.16
C GLU A 320 -2.03 -8.13 15.18
N LYS A 321 -1.69 -9.25 14.54
CA LYS A 321 -0.30 -9.73 14.50
C LYS A 321 0.62 -8.77 13.75
N VAL A 322 0.22 -8.30 12.57
CA VAL A 322 1.04 -7.37 11.78
C VAL A 322 1.19 -6.02 12.50
N ALA A 323 0.13 -5.52 13.16
CA ALA A 323 0.23 -4.30 13.96
C ALA A 323 1.15 -4.48 15.18
N SER A 324 1.14 -5.66 15.80
CA SER A 324 2.06 -6.01 16.89
C SER A 324 3.52 -6.07 16.41
N MET A 325 3.79 -6.66 15.23
CA MET A 325 5.12 -6.65 14.61
C MET A 325 5.58 -5.22 14.33
N TRP A 326 4.71 -4.39 13.75
CA TRP A 326 4.98 -2.97 13.51
C TRP A 326 5.32 -2.22 14.81
N LEU A 327 4.55 -2.44 15.88
CA LEU A 327 4.81 -1.81 17.18
C LEU A 327 6.16 -2.24 17.77
N GLY A 328 6.54 -3.50 17.59
CA GLY A 328 7.87 -4.00 17.94
C GLY A 328 8.99 -3.23 17.24
N TRP A 329 8.85 -2.95 15.94
CA TRP A 329 9.81 -2.13 15.20
C TRP A 329 9.77 -0.65 15.62
N ALA A 330 8.59 -0.08 15.84
CA ALA A 330 8.43 1.32 16.23
C ALA A 330 9.01 1.64 17.62
N THR A 331 9.15 0.63 18.48
CA THR A 331 9.70 0.76 19.84
C THR A 331 11.14 0.25 19.96
N ASP A 332 11.73 -0.26 18.88
CA ASP A 332 13.14 -0.66 18.84
C ASP A 332 14.02 0.49 18.31
N ASP A 333 14.88 1.00 19.18
CA ASP A 333 15.82 2.09 18.89
C ASP A 333 16.83 1.73 17.79
N SER A 334 16.98 0.44 17.42
CA SER A 334 17.87 0.01 16.33
C SER A 334 17.47 0.55 14.95
N HIS A 335 16.21 0.98 14.81
CA HIS A 335 15.63 1.55 13.59
C HIS A 335 15.84 3.06 13.44
N ALA A 336 16.45 3.72 14.43
CA ALA A 336 16.69 5.15 14.38
C ALA A 336 17.68 5.53 13.26
N HIS A 337 17.30 6.50 12.45
CA HIS A 337 18.19 7.11 11.48
C HIS A 337 19.26 7.94 12.17
N ARG A 338 20.46 7.91 11.58
CA ARG A 338 21.51 8.86 11.97
C ARG A 338 21.07 10.28 11.54
N PRO A 339 21.27 11.30 12.40
CA PRO A 339 20.96 12.68 12.04
C PRO A 339 21.62 13.13 10.72
N GLY A 340 20.92 13.98 9.97
CA GLY A 340 21.42 14.58 8.75
C GLY A 340 20.81 13.99 7.48
N ALA A 341 21.64 13.59 6.53
CA ALA A 341 21.20 13.21 5.18
C ALA A 341 20.15 12.07 5.12
N PRO A 342 20.22 11.01 5.96
CA PRO A 342 19.19 9.97 5.96
C PRO A 342 17.80 10.52 6.31
N VAL A 343 17.70 11.26 7.41
CA VAL A 343 16.44 11.88 7.87
C VAL A 343 15.87 12.81 6.81
N ASN A 344 16.70 13.67 6.20
CA ASN A 344 16.23 14.59 5.16
C ASN A 344 15.73 13.87 3.90
N SER A 345 16.41 12.78 3.51
CA SER A 345 16.02 12.00 2.34
C SER A 345 14.70 11.27 2.59
N GLN A 346 14.54 10.74 3.80
CA GLN A 346 13.33 10.08 4.25
C GLN A 346 12.14 11.06 4.29
N TYR A 347 12.33 12.25 4.87
CA TYR A 347 11.30 13.31 4.90
C TYR A 347 10.79 13.68 3.51
N VAL A 348 11.71 13.89 2.55
CA VAL A 348 11.34 14.23 1.17
C VAL A 348 10.58 13.08 0.50
N TYR A 349 11.00 11.83 0.76
CA TYR A 349 10.30 10.66 0.26
C TYR A 349 8.89 10.58 0.83
N ASP A 350 8.75 10.58 2.15
CA ASP A 350 7.47 10.37 2.83
C ASP A 350 6.46 11.46 2.49
N THR A 351 6.92 12.72 2.34
CA THR A 351 6.06 13.84 1.95
C THR A 351 5.41 13.57 0.58
N LYS A 352 6.22 13.21 -0.43
CA LYS A 352 5.71 12.87 -1.76
C LYS A 352 4.87 11.60 -1.72
N TYR A 353 5.32 10.62 -0.96
CA TYR A 353 4.68 9.32 -0.85
C TYR A 353 3.28 9.41 -0.24
N ARG A 354 3.09 10.18 0.84
CA ARG A 354 1.76 10.39 1.45
C ARG A 354 0.81 11.10 0.50
N GLN A 355 1.29 12.06 -0.29
CA GLN A 355 0.47 12.69 -1.34
C GLN A 355 0.01 11.68 -2.39
N ASN A 356 0.90 10.78 -2.82
CA ASN A 356 0.54 9.71 -3.74
C ASN A 356 -0.43 8.71 -3.09
N CYS A 357 -0.22 8.36 -1.83
CA CYS A 357 -1.12 7.48 -1.08
C CYS A 357 -2.51 8.09 -0.93
N TYR A 358 -2.61 9.39 -0.66
CA TYR A 358 -3.89 10.09 -0.65
C TYR A 358 -4.60 9.98 -1.98
N GLY A 359 -3.90 10.16 -3.11
CA GLY A 359 -4.53 10.02 -4.43
C GLY A 359 -4.96 8.58 -4.74
N ALA A 360 -4.13 7.58 -4.43
CA ALA A 360 -4.51 6.17 -4.57
C ALA A 360 -5.71 5.82 -3.66
N LEU A 361 -5.75 6.37 -2.46
CA LEU A 361 -6.84 6.19 -1.51
C LEU A 361 -8.12 6.86 -1.97
N LEU A 362 -8.02 8.08 -2.49
CA LEU A 362 -9.13 8.84 -3.02
C LEU A 362 -9.85 8.03 -4.09
N ASP A 363 -9.13 7.43 -5.03
CA ASP A 363 -9.72 6.61 -6.09
C ASP A 363 -10.50 5.41 -5.52
N LYS A 364 -9.93 4.70 -4.52
CA LYS A 364 -10.61 3.57 -3.85
C LYS A 364 -11.87 4.02 -3.12
N TYR A 365 -11.77 5.06 -2.29
CA TYR A 365 -12.88 5.52 -1.48
C TYR A 365 -13.98 6.18 -2.30
N VAL A 366 -13.64 6.85 -3.40
CA VAL A 366 -14.64 7.31 -4.38
C VAL A 366 -15.33 6.12 -5.03
N GLY A 367 -14.59 5.05 -5.35
CA GLY A 367 -15.18 3.80 -5.83
C GLY A 367 -16.14 3.15 -4.84
N TYR A 368 -15.84 3.21 -3.54
CA TYR A 368 -16.65 2.59 -2.48
C TYR A 368 -17.85 3.44 -2.03
N PHE A 369 -17.65 4.74 -1.82
CA PHE A 369 -18.61 5.63 -1.16
C PHE A 369 -19.16 6.73 -2.08
N GLY A 370 -18.72 6.78 -3.34
CA GLY A 370 -19.02 7.87 -4.27
C GLY A 370 -18.17 9.12 -4.03
N GLN A 371 -18.24 10.07 -4.97
CA GLN A 371 -17.31 11.21 -5.05
C GLN A 371 -17.24 12.03 -3.75
N ALA A 372 -18.39 12.42 -3.19
CA ALA A 372 -18.44 13.37 -2.09
C ALA A 372 -17.97 12.76 -0.77
N ASP A 373 -18.44 11.57 -0.44
CA ASP A 373 -18.11 10.89 0.81
C ASP A 373 -16.73 10.25 0.73
N GLY A 374 -16.38 9.66 -0.41
CA GLY A 374 -15.06 9.10 -0.65
C GLY A 374 -13.94 10.12 -0.52
N ALA A 375 -14.13 11.34 -1.07
CA ALA A 375 -13.14 12.41 -0.93
C ALA A 375 -12.94 12.88 0.52
N LYS A 376 -14.03 12.97 1.29
CA LYS A 376 -13.96 13.33 2.72
C LYS A 376 -13.26 12.24 3.53
N LEU A 377 -13.63 10.99 3.32
CA LEU A 377 -13.00 9.85 3.99
C LEU A 377 -11.50 9.76 3.66
N ALA A 378 -11.11 10.00 2.41
CA ALA A 378 -9.72 9.87 2.01
C ALA A 378 -8.86 10.97 2.65
N ALA A 379 -9.41 12.18 2.77
CA ALA A 379 -8.77 13.28 3.47
C ALA A 379 -8.65 13.00 4.98
N ALA A 380 -9.69 12.42 5.60
CA ALA A 380 -9.65 12.06 7.02
C ALA A 380 -8.64 10.93 7.30
N ASP A 381 -8.66 9.83 6.53
CA ASP A 381 -7.80 8.66 6.76
C ASP A 381 -6.32 8.96 6.48
N SER A 382 -6.02 9.80 5.48
CA SER A 382 -4.64 10.14 5.11
C SER A 382 -3.98 11.14 6.05
N GLY A 383 -4.78 11.85 6.86
CA GLY A 383 -4.29 12.93 7.71
C GLY A 383 -3.74 14.13 6.93
N PRO A 384 -3.03 15.04 7.61
CA PRO A 384 -2.37 16.18 6.99
C PRO A 384 -1.36 15.74 5.92
N LEU A 385 -1.53 16.21 4.69
CA LEU A 385 -0.61 15.90 3.58
C LEU A 385 0.70 16.68 3.65
N ASP A 386 0.69 17.80 4.36
CA ASP A 386 1.87 18.61 4.62
C ASP A 386 2.28 18.42 6.08
N GLU A 387 3.56 18.11 6.27
CA GLU A 387 4.14 18.06 7.59
C GLU A 387 4.27 19.50 8.10
N ALA A 388 3.36 19.92 8.98
CA ALA A 388 3.69 20.95 9.96
C ALA A 388 4.75 20.45 10.98
N TYR A 389 5.37 19.29 10.72
CA TYR A 389 6.48 18.69 11.46
C TYR A 389 7.81 19.39 11.13
N VAL A 390 7.85 20.71 11.36
CA VAL A 390 9.10 21.42 11.63
C VAL A 390 9.43 21.15 13.09
N GLY A 391 9.78 19.89 13.39
CA GLY A 391 10.41 19.51 14.64
C GLY A 391 11.72 20.29 14.76
N GLY A 392 11.65 21.44 15.42
CA GLY A 392 12.78 22.33 15.68
C GLY A 392 13.83 21.61 16.51
N GLY A 393 14.78 20.98 15.83
CA GLY A 393 16.05 20.51 16.35
C GLY A 393 17.17 21.14 15.54
N SER A 394 17.25 22.48 15.55
CA SER A 394 18.44 23.25 15.18
C SER A 394 19.24 23.61 16.42
#